data_AF-A0A382RAL4-F1
#
_entry.id   AF-A0A382RAL4-F1
#
_cell.length_a   1.000
_cell.length_b   1.000
_cell.length_c   1.000
_cell.angle_alpha   90.00
_cell.angle_beta   90.00
_cell.angle_gamma   90.00
#
_symmetry.space_group_name_H-M   'P 1'
#
loop_
_entity.id
_entity.type
_entity.pdbx_description
1 polymer ?
#
loop_
_entity_poly.entity_id
_entity_poly.type
_entity_poly.pdbx_seq_one_letter_code
_entity_poly.pdbx_strand_id
1 'polypeptide(L)'
;MRGVKIDKIQLRHLLDEFKGGKITSEKVEDVLSLFPYEDIVHTKVDHHRSLRKGFPEVIYGKGKSANQILDIIKALTATTDKILVTKASCEVFKKIEPYFNEANFDEMAKTITINKNPSKAPLKGVSI
;
A
#
# COMPACT_ATOMS: atom_id res chain seq x y z
N MET A 1 -6.17 -1.69 -20.55
CA MET A 1 -6.76 -3.02 -20.29
C MET A 1 -7.72 -2.89 -19.12
N ARG A 2 -8.98 -3.33 -19.28
CA ARG A 2 -9.96 -3.40 -18.20
C ARG A 2 -9.42 -4.38 -17.14
N GLY A 3 -9.24 -3.92 -15.91
CA GLY A 3 -8.83 -4.80 -14.81
C GLY A 3 -9.83 -5.94 -14.66
N VAL A 4 -9.33 -7.17 -14.58
CA VAL A 4 -10.17 -8.32 -14.24
C VAL A 4 -10.77 -8.04 -12.87
N LYS A 5 -12.09 -8.23 -12.71
CA LYS A 5 -12.83 -8.00 -11.46
C LYS A 5 -13.37 -9.34 -10.99
N ILE A 6 -13.07 -9.74 -9.76
CA ILE A 6 -13.68 -10.90 -9.12
C ILE A 6 -14.95 -10.45 -8.41
N ASP A 7 -16.08 -11.07 -8.71
CA ASP A 7 -17.33 -10.83 -7.98
C ASP A 7 -17.54 -11.87 -6.86
N LYS A 8 -18.60 -11.66 -6.06
CA LYS A 8 -18.92 -12.54 -4.92
C LYS A 8 -19.18 -13.99 -5.34
N ILE A 9 -19.67 -14.23 -6.55
CA ILE A 9 -19.99 -15.57 -7.05
C ILE A 9 -18.69 -16.29 -7.39
N GLN A 10 -17.80 -15.61 -8.12
CA GLN A 10 -16.49 -16.13 -8.48
C GLN A 10 -15.60 -16.37 -7.25
N LEU A 11 -15.64 -15.48 -6.26
CA LEU A 11 -14.91 -15.67 -5.00
C LEU A 11 -15.45 -16.88 -4.22
N ARG A 12 -16.78 -17.05 -4.16
CA ARG A 12 -17.40 -18.21 -3.52
C ARG A 12 -16.92 -19.51 -4.16
N HIS A 13 -16.96 -19.56 -5.50
CA HIS A 13 -16.51 -20.72 -6.25
C HIS A 13 -15.04 -21.07 -5.98
N LEU A 14 -14.15 -20.06 -5.99
CA LEU A 14 -12.73 -20.25 -5.66
C LEU A 14 -12.53 -20.86 -4.27
N LEU A 15 -13.28 -20.36 -3.28
CA LEU A 15 -13.21 -20.86 -1.90
C LEU A 15 -13.81 -22.27 -1.75
N ASP A 16 -14.88 -22.58 -2.49
CA ASP A 16 -15.50 -23.90 -2.49
C ASP A 16 -14.57 -24.94 -3.14
N GLU A 17 -13.84 -24.59 -4.20
CA GLU A 17 -12.83 -25.46 -4.81
C GLU A 17 -11.64 -25.71 -3.88
N PHE A 18 -11.19 -24.70 -3.14
CA PHE A 18 -10.16 -24.85 -2.13
C PHE A 18 -10.62 -25.75 -0.97
N LYS A 19 -11.82 -25.50 -0.43
CA LYS A 19 -12.41 -26.33 0.63
C LYS A 19 -12.63 -27.77 0.18
N GLY A 20 -12.93 -27.97 -1.11
CA GLY A 20 -13.05 -29.28 -1.74
C GLY A 20 -11.71 -29.96 -2.07
N GLY A 21 -10.57 -29.34 -1.78
CA GLY A 21 -9.23 -29.87 -2.04
C GLY A 21 -8.85 -29.92 -3.52
N LYS A 22 -9.59 -29.24 -4.41
CA LYS A 22 -9.34 -29.22 -5.85
C LYS A 22 -8.20 -28.29 -6.25
N ILE A 23 -7.99 -27.25 -5.45
CA ILE A 23 -6.92 -26.27 -5.62
C ILE A 23 -6.20 -26.08 -4.29
N THR A 24 -4.93 -25.70 -4.34
CA THR A 24 -4.11 -25.47 -3.15
C THR A 24 -4.25 -24.05 -2.63
N SER A 25 -3.75 -23.80 -1.41
CA SER A 25 -3.67 -22.46 -0.81
C SER A 25 -2.87 -21.50 -1.70
N GLU A 26 -1.76 -21.97 -2.28
CA GLU A 26 -0.91 -21.17 -3.16
C GLU A 26 -1.69 -20.73 -4.42
N LYS A 27 -2.56 -21.60 -4.94
CA LYS A 27 -3.38 -21.28 -6.11
C LYS A 27 -4.46 -20.23 -5.80
N VAL A 28 -5.00 -20.25 -4.58
CA VAL A 28 -5.95 -19.24 -4.11
C VAL A 28 -5.23 -17.89 -3.94
N GLU A 29 -4.05 -17.91 -3.32
CA GLU A 29 -3.20 -16.73 -3.14
C GLU A 29 -2.83 -16.10 -4.49
N ASP A 30 -2.44 -16.91 -5.48
CA ASP A 30 -2.16 -16.44 -6.85
C ASP A 30 -3.35 -15.69 -7.44
N VAL A 31 -4.57 -16.24 -7.34
CA VAL A 31 -5.78 -15.63 -7.89
C VAL A 31 -6.12 -14.34 -7.15
N LEU A 32 -6.08 -14.33 -5.82
CA LEU A 32 -6.35 -13.13 -5.03
C LEU A 32 -5.29 -12.04 -5.25
N SER A 33 -4.04 -12.43 -5.54
CA SER A 33 -2.95 -11.49 -5.84
C SER A 33 -3.22 -10.63 -7.09
N LEU A 34 -4.10 -11.09 -8.00
CA LEU A 34 -4.52 -10.41 -9.22
C LEU A 34 -5.54 -9.27 -8.98
N PHE A 35 -6.09 -9.14 -7.77
CA PHE A 35 -7.10 -8.13 -7.42
C PHE A 35 -6.62 -7.15 -6.33
N PRO A 36 -5.55 -6.38 -6.54
CA PRO A 36 -4.84 -5.75 -5.44
C PRO A 36 -5.21 -4.28 -5.18
N TYR A 37 -6.15 -3.72 -5.96
CA TYR A 37 -6.35 -2.27 -6.00
C TYR A 37 -7.60 -1.84 -5.23
N GLU A 38 -7.42 -0.92 -4.27
CA GLU A 38 -8.50 -0.07 -3.77
C GLU A 38 -8.62 1.16 -4.68
N ASP A 39 -9.81 1.40 -5.24
CA ASP A 39 -10.12 2.60 -6.01
C ASP A 39 -10.54 3.72 -5.04
N ILE A 40 -9.59 4.56 -4.66
CA ILE A 40 -9.89 5.84 -4.00
C ILE A 40 -10.13 6.87 -5.11
N VAL A 41 -11.02 7.84 -4.88
CA VAL A 41 -11.54 8.84 -5.83
C VAL A 41 -10.55 9.33 -6.91
N HIS A 42 -9.26 9.48 -6.58
CA HIS A 42 -8.21 9.90 -7.51
C HIS A 42 -7.02 8.92 -7.64
N THR A 43 -7.00 7.79 -6.92
CA THR A 43 -5.82 6.90 -6.87
C THR A 43 -6.21 5.45 -6.64
N LYS A 44 -5.63 4.57 -7.46
CA LYS A 44 -5.63 3.13 -7.24
C LYS A 44 -4.49 2.76 -6.31
N VAL A 45 -4.81 2.32 -5.10
CA VAL A 45 -3.85 1.92 -4.08
C VAL A 45 -3.62 0.40 -4.16
N ASP A 46 -2.38 -0.06 -4.31
CA ASP A 46 -2.00 -1.45 -4.59
C ASP A 46 -1.58 -2.17 -3.30
N HIS A 47 -2.56 -2.52 -2.46
CA HIS A 47 -2.31 -3.13 -1.15
C HIS A 47 -1.52 -4.44 -1.19
N HIS A 48 -1.46 -5.13 -2.35
CA HIS A 48 -0.74 -6.40 -2.49
C HIS A 48 0.71 -6.22 -2.99
N ARG A 49 1.20 -4.99 -3.17
CA ARG A 49 2.59 -4.76 -3.60
C ARG A 49 3.59 -5.37 -2.62
N SER A 50 3.33 -5.30 -1.32
CA SER A 50 4.16 -5.90 -0.27
C SER A 50 4.29 -7.41 -0.44
N LEU A 51 3.20 -8.10 -0.76
CA LEU A 51 3.16 -9.55 -1.03
C LEU A 51 4.00 -9.92 -2.26
N ARG A 52 3.92 -9.13 -3.34
CA ARG A 52 4.62 -9.43 -4.61
C ARG A 52 6.08 -8.99 -4.66
N LYS A 53 6.47 -7.99 -3.87
CA LYS A 53 7.78 -7.32 -4.00
C LYS A 53 8.59 -7.23 -2.71
N GLY A 54 8.00 -7.56 -1.56
CA GLY A 54 8.72 -7.56 -0.28
C GLY A 54 9.18 -6.17 0.17
N PHE A 55 8.57 -5.08 -0.30
CA PHE A 55 8.86 -3.72 0.19
C PHE A 55 7.60 -2.84 0.18
N PRO A 56 7.52 -1.81 1.04
CA PRO A 56 6.32 -0.98 1.20
C PRO A 56 5.94 -0.18 -0.04
N GLU A 57 4.69 0.28 -0.10
CA GLU A 57 4.23 1.17 -1.16
C GLU A 57 4.89 2.55 -1.07
N VAL A 58 5.36 3.02 -2.23
CA VAL A 58 6.00 4.33 -2.39
C VAL A 58 5.00 5.26 -3.06
N ILE A 59 4.66 6.36 -2.39
CA ILE A 59 3.80 7.41 -2.93
C ILE A 59 4.68 8.37 -3.73
N TYR A 60 4.41 8.49 -5.03
CA TYR A 60 4.99 9.57 -5.84
C TYR A 60 4.22 10.87 -5.62
N GLY A 61 4.80 11.83 -4.92
CA GLY A 61 4.12 13.06 -4.47
C GLY A 61 3.99 14.16 -5.52
N LYS A 62 4.92 14.24 -6.49
CA LYS A 62 4.90 15.33 -7.49
C LYS A 62 3.59 15.33 -8.29
N GLY A 63 2.90 16.47 -8.29
CA GLY A 63 1.64 16.67 -9.00
C GLY A 63 0.39 16.25 -8.23
N LYS A 64 0.52 15.70 -7.02
CA LYS A 64 -0.60 15.44 -6.11
C LYS A 64 -0.75 16.60 -5.11
N SER A 65 -1.99 16.90 -4.72
CA SER A 65 -2.23 17.86 -3.63
C SER A 65 -1.93 17.23 -2.26
N ALA A 66 -1.72 18.06 -1.25
CA ALA A 66 -1.48 17.59 0.12
C ALA A 66 -2.65 16.75 0.66
N ASN A 67 -3.90 17.07 0.30
CA ASN A 67 -5.08 16.27 0.67
C ASN A 67 -5.03 14.88 -0.01
N GLN A 68 -4.72 14.82 -1.30
CA GLN A 68 -4.64 13.54 -2.01
C GLN A 68 -3.55 12.64 -1.41
N ILE A 69 -2.41 13.22 -1.02
CA ILE A 69 -1.34 12.46 -0.36
C ILE A 69 -1.79 11.97 1.03
N LEU A 70 -2.46 12.81 1.82
CA LEU A 70 -3.01 12.42 3.12
C LEU A 70 -4.01 11.25 2.98
N ASP A 71 -4.90 11.30 2.00
CA ASP A 71 -5.88 10.25 1.75
C ASP A 71 -5.22 8.93 1.35
N ILE A 72 -4.19 8.97 0.49
CA ILE A 72 -3.41 7.78 0.13
C ILE A 72 -2.70 7.21 1.36
N ILE A 73 -2.05 8.06 2.18
CA ILE A 73 -1.36 7.60 3.39
C ILE A 73 -2.35 6.91 4.33
N LYS A 74 -3.52 7.51 4.59
CA LYS A 74 -4.55 6.91 5.46
C LYS A 74 -4.95 5.52 4.99
N ALA A 75 -5.24 5.35 3.70
CA ALA A 75 -5.57 4.04 3.14
C ALA A 75 -4.43 3.02 3.28
N LEU A 76 -3.19 3.44 3.01
CA LEU A 76 -2.01 2.58 3.13
C LEU A 76 -1.73 2.13 4.57
N THR A 77 -1.89 3.03 5.55
CA THR A 77 -1.60 2.70 6.96
C THR A 77 -2.52 1.66 7.59
N ALA A 78 -3.59 1.26 6.90
CA ALA A 78 -4.43 0.13 7.28
C ALA A 78 -3.76 -1.23 7.02
N THR A 79 -2.85 -1.29 6.04
CA THR A 79 -2.24 -2.55 5.57
C THR A 79 -0.72 -2.58 5.65
N THR A 80 -0.06 -1.43 5.84
CA THR A 80 1.40 -1.33 6.00
C THR A 80 1.81 -0.42 7.15
N ASP A 81 2.90 -0.79 7.82
CA ASP A 81 3.52 0.02 8.87
C ASP A 81 4.55 1.01 8.32
N LYS A 82 4.99 0.82 7.07
CA LYS A 82 6.07 1.58 6.43
C LYS A 82 5.54 2.26 5.16
N ILE A 83 5.77 3.56 5.01
CA ILE A 83 5.38 4.35 3.84
C ILE A 83 6.53 5.31 3.50
N LEU A 84 6.80 5.46 2.20
CA LEU A 84 7.71 6.48 1.67
C LEU A 84 6.95 7.36 0.68
N VAL A 85 6.93 8.67 0.91
CA VAL A 85 6.49 9.67 -0.05
C VAL A 85 7.72 10.29 -0.69
N THR A 86 7.84 10.22 -2.01
CA THR A 86 8.94 10.83 -2.77
C THR A 86 8.50 12.13 -3.45
N LYS A 87 9.43 13.06 -3.66
CA LYS A 87 9.15 14.40 -4.23
C LYS A 87 8.04 15.12 -3.45
N ALA A 88 8.09 15.01 -2.13
CA ALA A 88 7.20 15.69 -1.21
C ALA A 88 7.68 17.13 -0.95
N SER A 89 6.75 18.00 -0.57
CA SER A 89 7.04 19.36 -0.11
C SER A 89 6.81 19.49 1.40
N CYS A 90 7.38 20.53 2.00
CA CYS A 90 7.12 20.87 3.40
C CYS A 90 5.61 21.10 3.68
N GLU A 91 4.86 21.62 2.70
CA GLU A 91 3.40 21.78 2.79
C GLU A 91 2.70 20.43 2.97
N VAL A 92 3.11 19.40 2.21
CA VAL A 92 2.59 18.04 2.37
C VAL A 92 2.91 17.51 3.76
N PHE A 93 4.14 17.71 4.25
CA PHE A 93 4.53 17.26 5.59
C PHE A 93 3.67 17.91 6.68
N LYS A 94 3.55 19.24 6.68
CA LYS A 94 2.73 19.99 7.65
C LYS A 94 1.26 19.55 7.64
N LYS A 95 0.76 19.09 6.49
CA LYS A 95 -0.61 18.59 6.37
C LYS A 95 -0.81 17.23 7.04
N ILE A 96 0.20 16.37 7.00
CA ILE A 96 0.09 14.97 7.46
C ILE A 96 0.59 14.78 8.90
N GLU A 97 1.54 15.60 9.36
CA GLU A 97 2.17 15.52 10.69
C GLU A 97 1.15 15.44 11.84
N PRO A 98 0.02 16.18 11.85
CA PRO A 98 -0.99 16.05 12.90
C PRO A 98 -1.70 14.69 12.98
N TYR A 99 -1.61 13.86 11.94
CA TYR A 99 -2.26 12.55 11.86
C TYR A 99 -1.29 11.39 12.08
N PHE A 100 0.01 11.62 11.91
CA PHE A 100 1.06 10.61 11.93
C PHE A 100 2.28 11.17 12.64
N ASN A 101 2.35 10.99 13.96
CA ASN A 101 3.42 11.52 14.80
C ASN A 101 4.79 10.90 14.46
N GLU A 102 4.80 9.71 13.87
CA GLU A 102 5.98 8.99 13.39
C GLU A 102 6.47 9.46 12.00
N ALA A 103 5.82 10.45 11.40
CA ALA A 103 6.22 10.99 10.11
C ALA A 103 7.50 11.83 10.23
N ASN A 104 8.47 11.61 9.34
CA ASN A 104 9.69 12.40 9.25
C ASN A 104 9.81 13.00 7.85
N PHE A 105 10.17 14.28 7.75
CA PHE A 105 10.46 14.94 6.48
C PHE A 105 11.95 15.20 6.32
N ASP A 106 12.51 14.68 5.23
CA ASP A 106 13.85 14.99 4.77
C ASP A 106 13.74 16.04 3.65
N GLU A 107 14.18 17.27 3.96
CA GLU A 107 14.11 18.40 3.05
C GLU A 107 15.05 18.25 1.84
N MET A 108 16.24 17.68 2.04
CA MET A 108 17.23 17.49 0.98
C MET A 108 16.77 16.43 -0.02
N ALA A 109 16.32 15.28 0.48
CA ALA A 109 15.79 14.19 -0.34
C ALA A 109 14.38 14.50 -0.89
N LYS A 110 13.69 15.49 -0.33
CA LYS A 110 12.28 15.80 -0.60
C LYS A 110 11.41 14.57 -0.39
N THR A 111 11.59 13.93 0.76
CA THR A 111 10.89 12.68 1.09
C THR A 111 10.23 12.77 2.45
N ILE A 112 9.09 12.09 2.59
CA ILE A 112 8.47 11.85 3.88
C ILE A 112 8.50 10.34 4.14
N THR A 113 8.97 9.91 5.30
CA THR A 113 8.87 8.53 5.77
C THR A 113 7.89 8.43 6.93
N ILE A 114 7.15 7.31 6.99
CA ILE A 114 6.28 6.95 8.12
C ILE A 114 6.65 5.52 8.49
N ASN A 115 6.96 5.29 9.77
CA ASN A 115 7.26 3.96 10.30
C ASN A 115 6.54 3.73 11.64
N LYS A 116 5.38 3.06 11.58
CA LYS A 116 4.52 2.74 12.73
C LYS A 116 5.12 1.66 13.65
N ASN A 117 6.12 0.93 13.16
CA ASN A 117 6.73 -0.17 13.90
C ASN A 117 8.27 -0.16 13.77
N PRO A 118 8.95 0.78 14.45
CA PRO A 118 10.39 0.96 14.33
C PRO A 118 11.21 -0.22 14.89
N SER A 119 10.63 -1.04 15.78
CA SER A 119 11.31 -2.22 16.33
C SER A 119 11.35 -3.41 15.37
N LYS A 120 10.57 -3.39 14.28
CA LYS A 120 10.58 -4.44 13.26
C LYS A 120 11.82 -4.30 12.38
N ALA A 121 12.67 -5.33 12.43
CA ALA A 121 13.91 -5.39 11.67
C ALA A 121 13.70 -5.00 10.19
N PRO A 122 14.62 -4.21 9.61
CA PRO A 122 14.57 -3.88 8.20
C PRO A 122 14.57 -5.15 7.35
N LEU A 123 13.85 -5.09 6.23
CA LEU A 123 13.91 -6.16 5.24
C LEU A 123 15.30 -6.14 4.60
N LYS A 124 15.82 -7.32 4.24
CA LYS A 124 17.17 -7.44 3.67
C LYS A 124 17.29 -6.54 2.43
N GLY A 125 18.18 -5.55 2.48
CA GLY A 125 18.39 -4.57 1.41
C GLY A 125 17.54 -3.30 1.48
N VAL A 126 16.77 -3.08 2.56
CA VAL A 126 15.94 -1.89 2.77
C VAL A 126 16.35 -1.19 4.07
N SER A 127 16.90 0.02 3.98
CA SER A 127 17.17 0.88 5.13
C SER A 127 16.11 1.98 5.16
N ILE A 128 15.36 2.07 6.27
CA ILE A 128 14.46 3.18 6.58
C ILE A 128 14.71 3.58 8.02
#